data_AF-A0A7K2MD58-F1
#
_entry.id   AF-A0A7K2MD58-F1
#
_cell.length_a   1.000
_cell.length_b   1.000
_cell.length_c   1.000
_cell.angle_alpha   90.00
_cell.angle_beta   90.00
_cell.angle_gamma   90.00
#
_symmetry.space_group_name_H-M   'P 1'
#
loop_
_entity.id
_entity.type
_entity.pdbx_description
1 polymer ?
#
loop_
_entity_poly.entity_id
_entity_poly.type
_entity_poly.pdbx_seq_one_letter_code
_entity_poly.pdbx_strand_id
1 'polypeptide(L)'
;MSTPHGAAASPFKQPKAVWAVAFACVISFMGIGLVDPILPALAESLHATPSQVSLLFSSYLIVTAVAMLFVGWFSSRFGAKRTLVIGLAVIVVFAALAGTTDSINGIVGFRAGWGLGNALFIATSLAVIVASASGGFAGAIILYETALGLGIAVGPLLGGELGAISWRGPFFGVAVLMAIALVATLVFVPSLPKPKRPTSPIAPLKALRHRGLLTMGIMALLYNWGFFTMLGYAPYPMKLSAHQLGLVFTCWGLLVAAFSVFFAPRLQARYGTAPVLYANLLGLGIVMAVIAAGVATPTTVIVAVIVSGAFIGINNTLTTQAVMLVSPVERPVASSAYGFLRFIGGGLAPYVAGKLADATDLSVPFYVGAATFLLAIPVLASGHRLLRQAEQHSGEAAETVEPSLTAVGAAVPTDVPPVIVAVGDHDRADAIVAAAARIARDTGSPLEVVHVQQTAVVEEQAVDVESAGQAKAAVTAHLDRLAAEGVAATGQILSSVG
;
A
#
# COMPACT_ATOMS: atom_id res chain seq x y z
N MET A 1 38.49 -4.53 -13.55
CA MET A 1 37.74 -5.57 -12.80
C MET A 1 36.30 -5.11 -12.69
N SER A 2 35.46 -5.63 -13.58
CA SER A 2 34.03 -5.36 -13.66
C SER A 2 33.34 -6.03 -12.48
N THR A 3 32.66 -5.26 -11.64
CA THR A 3 31.75 -5.79 -10.62
C THR A 3 30.66 -6.62 -11.31
N PRO A 4 30.40 -7.86 -10.88
CA PRO A 4 29.36 -8.67 -11.49
C PRO A 4 28.00 -8.01 -11.28
N HIS A 5 27.26 -7.85 -12.37
CA HIS A 5 25.84 -7.45 -12.37
C HIS A 5 25.07 -8.29 -11.34
N GLY A 6 24.32 -7.60 -10.49
CA GLY A 6 23.71 -8.13 -9.28
C GLY A 6 22.94 -9.43 -9.52
N ALA A 7 23.33 -10.48 -8.79
CA ALA A 7 22.46 -11.61 -8.56
C ALA A 7 21.14 -11.08 -8.00
N ALA A 8 20.00 -11.43 -8.63
CA ALA A 8 18.68 -11.09 -8.15
C ALA A 8 18.59 -11.43 -6.65
N ALA A 9 18.48 -10.40 -5.82
CA ALA A 9 18.47 -10.57 -4.37
C ALA A 9 17.33 -11.53 -3.99
N SER A 10 17.67 -12.62 -3.32
CA SER A 10 16.67 -13.61 -2.92
C SER A 10 15.63 -12.95 -2.01
N PRO A 11 14.31 -13.08 -2.30
CA PRO A 11 13.26 -12.51 -1.46
C PRO A 11 13.28 -13.06 -0.03
N PHE A 12 13.95 -14.20 0.20
CA PHE A 12 14.09 -14.84 1.51
C PHE A 12 15.33 -14.40 2.30
N LYS A 13 16.24 -13.62 1.71
CA LYS A 13 17.45 -13.09 2.38
C LYS A 13 17.31 -11.60 2.68
N GLN A 14 16.33 -11.26 3.51
CA GLN A 14 16.06 -9.89 3.94
C GLN A 14 16.67 -9.56 5.32
N PRO A 15 17.03 -8.29 5.60
CA PRO A 15 17.47 -7.85 6.91
C PRO A 15 16.43 -8.11 8.01
N LYS A 16 16.89 -8.26 9.26
CA LYS A 16 16.01 -8.51 10.42
C LYS A 16 14.93 -7.44 10.59
N ALA A 17 15.23 -6.18 10.25
CA ALA A 17 14.28 -5.08 10.26
C ALA A 17 13.07 -5.35 9.36
N VAL A 18 13.33 -5.85 8.16
CA VAL A 18 12.29 -6.14 7.15
C VAL A 18 11.39 -7.27 7.62
N TRP A 19 11.95 -8.35 8.16
CA TRP A 19 11.17 -9.44 8.74
C TRP A 19 10.34 -9.00 9.95
N ALA A 20 10.87 -8.13 10.80
CA ALA A 20 10.13 -7.58 11.93
C ALA A 20 8.89 -6.79 11.46
N VAL A 21 9.03 -5.94 10.45
CA VAL A 21 7.91 -5.16 9.91
C VAL A 21 6.96 -6.03 9.10
N ALA A 22 7.46 -6.98 8.31
CA ALA A 22 6.64 -7.93 7.56
C ALA A 22 5.79 -8.79 8.50
N PHE A 23 6.38 -9.31 9.59
CA PHE A 23 5.63 -10.01 10.64
C PHE A 23 4.54 -9.11 11.23
N ALA A 24 4.88 -7.87 11.60
CA ALA A 24 3.91 -6.89 12.08
C ALA A 24 2.77 -6.65 11.07
N CYS A 25 3.07 -6.58 9.77
CA CYS A 25 2.09 -6.44 8.71
C CYS A 25 1.11 -7.61 8.67
N VAL A 26 1.61 -8.85 8.71
CA VAL A 26 0.75 -10.05 8.74
C VAL A 26 -0.26 -9.95 9.88
N ILE A 27 0.20 -9.63 11.10
CA ILE A 27 -0.67 -9.53 12.28
C ILE A 27 -1.64 -8.36 12.16
N SER A 28 -1.22 -7.22 11.59
CA SER A 28 -2.08 -6.03 11.44
C SER A 28 -3.23 -6.28 10.48
N PHE A 29 -2.95 -6.89 9.33
CA PHE A 29 -3.98 -7.22 8.34
C PHE A 29 -4.88 -8.36 8.82
N MET A 30 -4.34 -9.32 9.56
CA MET A 30 -5.12 -10.35 10.25
C MET A 30 -6.17 -9.75 11.20
N GLY A 31 -5.84 -8.67 11.92
CA GLY A 31 -6.74 -8.03 12.88
C GLY A 31 -8.06 -7.51 12.31
N ILE A 32 -8.18 -7.38 10.99
CA ILE A 32 -9.44 -7.02 10.32
C ILE A 32 -10.39 -8.22 10.27
N GLY A 33 -9.90 -9.39 9.84
CA GLY A 33 -10.73 -10.60 9.64
C GLY A 33 -10.75 -11.59 10.80
N LEU A 34 -9.89 -11.38 11.81
CA LEU A 34 -9.78 -12.26 12.97
C LEU A 34 -11.00 -12.19 13.92
N VAL A 35 -11.82 -11.15 13.82
CA VAL A 35 -13.02 -10.97 14.64
C VAL A 35 -14.26 -11.58 13.97
N ASP A 36 -14.24 -11.81 12.65
CA ASP A 36 -15.40 -12.28 11.87
C ASP A 36 -15.97 -13.62 12.39
N PRO A 37 -15.14 -14.64 12.70
CA PRO A 37 -15.66 -15.93 13.16
C PRO A 37 -16.30 -15.89 14.55
N ILE A 38 -16.00 -14.87 15.36
CA ILE A 38 -16.50 -14.75 16.73
C ILE A 38 -17.72 -13.85 16.87
N LEU A 39 -18.15 -13.15 15.80
CA LEU A 39 -19.28 -12.22 15.89
C LEU A 39 -20.56 -12.86 16.44
N PRO A 40 -20.98 -14.07 15.99
CA PRO A 40 -22.19 -14.68 16.52
C PRO A 40 -22.06 -15.03 18.01
N ALA A 41 -20.92 -15.60 18.42
CA ALA A 41 -20.66 -15.98 19.81
C ALA A 41 -20.57 -14.74 20.74
N LEU A 42 -20.01 -13.64 20.23
CA LEU A 42 -19.96 -12.35 20.94
C LEU A 42 -21.36 -11.75 21.11
N ALA A 43 -22.19 -11.78 20.05
CA ALA A 43 -23.56 -11.30 20.08
C ALA A 43 -24.39 -12.03 21.13
N GLU A 44 -24.29 -13.36 21.15
CA GLU A 44 -24.99 -14.22 22.10
C GLU A 44 -24.52 -13.97 23.55
N SER A 45 -23.20 -13.96 23.78
CA SER A 45 -22.61 -13.83 25.12
C SER A 45 -22.89 -12.47 25.78
N LEU A 46 -22.97 -11.40 24.99
CA LEU A 46 -23.20 -10.03 25.49
C LEU A 46 -24.65 -9.56 25.30
N HIS A 47 -25.54 -10.45 24.87
CA HIS A 47 -26.94 -10.13 24.53
C HIS A 47 -27.06 -8.90 23.61
N ALA A 48 -26.16 -8.80 22.64
CA ALA A 48 -26.07 -7.68 21.72
C ALA A 48 -26.74 -8.01 20.39
N THR A 49 -27.39 -7.03 19.77
CA THR A 49 -27.96 -7.18 18.42
C THR A 49 -26.84 -7.29 17.37
N PRO A 50 -27.12 -7.89 16.20
CA PRO A 50 -26.16 -7.91 15.09
C PRO A 50 -25.65 -6.51 14.72
N SER A 51 -26.52 -5.48 14.76
CA SER A 51 -26.12 -4.10 14.50
C SER A 51 -25.16 -3.53 15.55
N GLN A 52 -25.32 -3.89 16.83
CA GLN A 52 -24.37 -3.50 17.90
C GLN A 52 -23.02 -4.19 17.72
N VAL A 53 -23.00 -5.47 17.34
CA VAL A 53 -21.75 -6.20 17.09
C VAL A 53 -21.05 -5.70 15.82
N SER A 54 -21.79 -5.34 14.77
CA SER A 54 -21.21 -4.73 13.56
C SER A 54 -20.47 -3.42 13.83
N LEU A 55 -20.79 -2.71 14.93
CA LEU A 55 -20.04 -1.51 15.34
C LEU A 55 -18.56 -1.79 15.64
N LEU A 56 -18.17 -3.05 15.90
CA LEU A 56 -16.76 -3.42 16.06
C LEU A 56 -15.95 -3.23 14.77
N PHE A 57 -16.57 -3.40 13.60
CA PHE A 57 -15.95 -3.05 12.31
C PHE A 57 -16.07 -1.56 12.06
N SER A 58 -17.26 -1.00 12.27
CA SER A 58 -17.52 0.41 11.96
C SER A 58 -16.61 1.34 12.73
N SER A 59 -16.50 1.18 14.05
CA SER A 59 -15.61 1.99 14.88
C SER A 59 -14.14 1.89 14.45
N TYR A 60 -13.66 0.67 14.22
CA TYR A 60 -12.30 0.41 13.77
C TYR A 60 -12.01 1.06 12.41
N LEU A 61 -12.85 0.82 11.40
CA LEU A 61 -12.62 1.27 10.03
C LEU A 61 -12.85 2.77 9.87
N ILE A 62 -13.85 3.36 10.53
CA ILE A 62 -14.11 4.81 10.48
C ILE A 62 -12.95 5.56 11.14
N VAL A 63 -12.49 5.14 12.32
CA VAL A 63 -11.34 5.78 12.96
C VAL A 63 -10.08 5.58 12.14
N THR A 64 -9.88 4.39 11.55
CA THR A 64 -8.77 4.15 10.60
C THR A 64 -8.83 5.13 9.42
N ALA A 65 -10.01 5.30 8.80
CA ALA A 65 -10.24 6.18 7.67
C ALA A 65 -9.86 7.62 8.00
N VAL A 66 -10.43 8.16 9.09
CA VAL A 66 -10.18 9.55 9.51
C VAL A 66 -8.72 9.75 9.89
N ALA A 67 -8.13 8.80 10.62
CA ALA A 67 -6.72 8.86 11.01
C ALA A 67 -5.80 8.89 9.80
N MET A 68 -6.06 8.10 8.75
CA MET A 68 -5.25 8.04 7.53
C MET A 68 -5.00 9.41 6.89
N LEU A 69 -5.94 10.37 7.00
CA LEU A 69 -5.74 11.74 6.50
C LEU A 69 -4.56 12.46 7.18
N PHE A 70 -4.24 12.10 8.42
CA PHE A 70 -3.24 12.78 9.24
C PHE A 70 -1.93 11.97 9.38
N VAL A 71 -1.92 10.68 9.04
CA VAL A 71 -0.74 9.82 9.26
C VAL A 71 0.48 10.32 8.49
N GLY A 72 0.31 10.79 7.26
CA GLY A 72 1.42 11.36 6.48
C GLY A 72 2.09 12.54 7.20
N TRP A 73 1.29 13.48 7.70
CA TRP A 73 1.77 14.64 8.47
C TRP A 73 2.46 14.19 9.77
N PHE A 74 1.85 13.25 10.49
CA PHE A 74 2.39 12.72 11.73
C PHE A 74 3.74 12.02 11.49
N SER A 75 3.81 11.14 10.49
CA SER A 75 5.01 10.39 10.11
C SER A 75 6.13 11.31 9.64
N SER A 76 5.84 12.33 8.84
CA SER A 76 6.86 13.28 8.38
C SER A 76 7.45 14.12 9.52
N ARG A 77 6.67 14.43 10.56
CA ARG A 77 7.13 15.21 11.72
C ARG A 77 7.89 14.37 12.75
N PHE A 78 7.34 13.21 13.12
CA PHE A 78 7.90 12.37 14.19
C PHE A 78 8.90 11.32 13.68
N GLY A 79 8.87 11.01 12.38
CA GLY A 79 9.68 9.98 11.73
C GLY A 79 8.93 8.64 11.63
N ALA A 80 9.29 7.84 10.62
CA ALA A 80 8.62 6.58 10.30
C ALA A 80 8.71 5.56 11.45
N LYS A 81 9.91 5.30 12.00
CA LYS A 81 10.10 4.34 13.11
C LYS A 81 9.23 4.69 14.33
N ARG A 82 9.22 5.95 14.76
CA ARG A 82 8.43 6.38 15.94
C ARG A 82 6.93 6.21 15.69
N THR A 83 6.47 6.55 14.49
CA THR A 83 5.06 6.40 14.10
C THR A 83 4.64 4.94 14.10
N LEU A 84 5.47 4.06 13.53
CA LEU A 84 5.26 2.61 13.52
C LEU A 84 5.16 2.03 14.95
N VAL A 85 6.10 2.41 15.82
CA VAL A 85 6.14 1.98 17.24
C VAL A 85 4.92 2.48 18.02
N ILE A 86 4.53 3.74 17.85
CA ILE A 86 3.33 4.30 18.49
C ILE A 86 2.09 3.55 18.01
N GLY A 87 1.97 3.31 16.69
CA GLY A 87 0.89 2.52 16.12
C GLY A 87 0.78 1.13 16.77
N LEU A 88 1.90 0.39 16.82
CA LEU A 88 1.94 -0.94 17.45
C LEU A 88 1.59 -0.90 18.94
N ALA A 89 2.13 0.05 19.70
CA ALA A 89 1.82 0.18 21.13
C ALA A 89 0.34 0.46 21.38
N VAL A 90 -0.26 1.34 20.58
CA VAL A 90 -1.71 1.62 20.62
C VAL A 90 -2.50 0.34 20.32
N ILE A 91 -2.14 -0.40 19.27
CA ILE A 91 -2.81 -1.68 18.95
C ILE A 91 -2.75 -2.66 20.13
N VAL A 92 -1.57 -2.87 20.73
CA VAL A 92 -1.38 -3.80 21.85
C VAL A 92 -2.28 -3.45 23.03
N VAL A 93 -2.26 -2.17 23.45
CA VAL A 93 -3.03 -1.70 24.60
C VAL A 93 -4.53 -1.87 24.35
N PHE A 94 -5.01 -1.38 23.21
CA PHE A 94 -6.44 -1.42 22.90
C PHE A 94 -6.97 -2.84 22.62
N ALA A 95 -6.16 -3.71 22.00
CA ALA A 95 -6.52 -5.12 21.82
C ALA A 95 -6.62 -5.86 23.17
N ALA A 96 -5.68 -5.63 24.09
CA ALA A 96 -5.74 -6.21 25.43
C ALA A 96 -6.97 -5.72 26.21
N LEU A 97 -7.24 -4.40 26.18
CA LEU A 97 -8.41 -3.82 26.84
C LEU A 97 -9.74 -4.36 26.26
N ALA A 98 -9.81 -4.54 24.93
CA ALA A 98 -10.97 -5.15 24.28
C ALA A 98 -11.22 -6.60 24.74
N GLY A 99 -10.17 -7.39 24.98
CA GLY A 99 -10.30 -8.73 25.54
C GLY A 99 -10.78 -8.77 26.99
N THR A 100 -10.53 -7.71 27.77
CA THR A 100 -10.88 -7.65 29.21
C THR A 100 -12.27 -7.11 29.51
N THR A 101 -12.92 -6.42 28.58
CA THR A 101 -14.20 -5.76 28.87
C THR A 101 -15.40 -6.68 28.66
N ASP A 102 -16.42 -6.53 29.51
CA ASP A 102 -17.71 -7.25 29.46
C ASP A 102 -18.82 -6.41 28.81
N SER A 103 -18.51 -5.29 28.17
CA SER A 103 -19.50 -4.40 27.54
C SER A 103 -19.25 -4.27 26.05
N ILE A 104 -20.30 -4.47 25.25
CA ILE A 104 -20.23 -4.28 23.79
C ILE A 104 -19.75 -2.87 23.43
N ASN A 105 -20.24 -1.84 24.14
CA ASN A 105 -19.82 -0.45 23.92
C ASN A 105 -18.35 -0.23 24.29
N GLY A 106 -17.88 -0.91 25.33
CA GLY A 106 -16.46 -0.93 25.70
C GLY A 106 -15.60 -1.52 24.58
N ILE A 107 -16.00 -2.67 24.03
CA ILE A 107 -15.28 -3.31 22.92
C ILE A 107 -15.26 -2.40 21.69
N VAL A 108 -16.39 -1.76 21.36
CA VAL A 108 -16.50 -0.78 20.26
C VAL A 108 -15.54 0.40 20.48
N GLY A 109 -15.49 0.97 21.68
CA GLY A 109 -14.56 2.05 22.02
C GLY A 109 -13.09 1.63 21.89
N PHE A 110 -12.75 0.43 22.35
CA PHE A 110 -11.39 -0.08 22.22
C PHE A 110 -11.03 -0.46 20.78
N ARG A 111 -11.99 -0.92 19.97
CA ARG A 111 -11.82 -1.14 18.52
C ARG A 111 -11.56 0.15 17.76
N ALA A 112 -12.19 1.26 18.15
CA ALA A 112 -11.83 2.58 17.63
C ALA A 112 -10.36 2.94 17.92
N GLY A 113 -9.90 2.78 19.16
CA GLY A 113 -8.50 3.02 19.53
C GLY A 113 -7.52 2.11 18.78
N TRP A 114 -7.87 0.84 18.59
CA TRP A 114 -7.11 -0.08 17.76
C TRP A 114 -7.04 0.41 16.30
N GLY A 115 -8.14 0.86 15.71
CA GLY A 115 -8.16 1.43 14.36
C GLY A 115 -7.20 2.61 14.18
N LEU A 116 -7.08 3.48 15.19
CA LEU A 116 -6.08 4.56 15.19
C LEU A 116 -4.65 4.02 15.12
N GLY A 117 -4.32 3.02 15.94
CA GLY A 117 -3.01 2.38 15.92
C GLY A 117 -2.71 1.72 14.57
N ASN A 118 -3.70 1.06 13.98
CA ASN A 118 -3.58 0.41 12.68
C ASN A 118 -3.36 1.41 11.53
N ALA A 119 -4.01 2.58 11.56
CA ALA A 119 -3.76 3.64 10.58
C ALA A 119 -2.31 4.14 10.63
N LEU A 120 -1.78 4.40 11.83
CA LEU A 120 -0.39 4.82 12.04
C LEU A 120 0.60 3.76 11.54
N PHE A 121 0.28 2.48 11.81
CA PHE A 121 1.10 1.35 11.42
C PHE A 121 1.14 1.14 9.90
N ILE A 122 -0.02 0.93 9.25
CA ILE A 122 -0.09 0.55 7.82
C ILE A 122 0.59 1.58 6.93
N ALA A 123 0.36 2.88 7.17
CA ALA A 123 0.90 3.90 6.29
C ALA A 123 2.44 4.05 6.43
N THR A 124 3.03 3.58 7.53
CA THR A 124 4.48 3.67 7.76
C THR A 124 5.23 2.37 7.53
N SER A 125 4.56 1.22 7.64
CA SER A 125 5.19 -0.09 7.48
C SER A 125 5.75 -0.31 6.07
N LEU A 126 5.01 0.08 5.02
CA LEU A 126 5.49 -0.01 3.64
C LEU A 126 6.76 0.83 3.43
N ALA A 127 6.74 2.09 3.88
CA ALA A 127 7.89 2.98 3.75
C ALA A 127 9.14 2.43 4.47
N VAL A 128 8.96 1.82 5.65
CA VAL A 128 10.05 1.20 6.41
C VAL A 128 10.56 -0.06 5.70
N ILE A 129 9.68 -0.90 5.16
CA ILE A 129 10.06 -2.09 4.39
C ILE A 129 10.86 -1.69 3.15
N VAL A 130 10.38 -0.74 2.37
CA VAL A 130 11.07 -0.22 1.18
C VAL A 130 12.45 0.33 1.54
N ALA A 131 12.54 1.14 2.60
CA ALA A 131 13.81 1.74 3.02
C ALA A 131 14.81 0.74 3.65
N SER A 132 14.34 -0.43 4.10
CA SER A 132 15.17 -1.42 4.80
C SER A 132 15.45 -2.68 3.96
N ALA A 133 14.80 -2.87 2.82
CA ALA A 133 14.91 -4.07 1.99
C ALA A 133 16.23 -4.13 1.21
N SER A 134 16.81 -5.33 1.15
CA SER A 134 18.03 -5.60 0.37
C SER A 134 17.75 -5.93 -1.10
N GLY A 135 16.48 -6.19 -1.45
CA GLY A 135 16.06 -6.61 -2.80
C GLY A 135 15.57 -5.50 -3.72
N GLY A 136 15.93 -4.25 -3.41
CA GLY A 136 15.40 -3.08 -4.10
C GLY A 136 13.91 -2.89 -3.86
N PHE A 137 13.34 -1.89 -4.53
CA PHE A 137 11.95 -1.48 -4.37
C PHE A 137 10.97 -2.64 -4.68
N ALA A 138 11.14 -3.30 -5.82
CA ALA A 138 10.24 -4.37 -6.27
C ALA A 138 10.17 -5.56 -5.30
N GLY A 139 11.32 -5.98 -4.75
CA GLY A 139 11.36 -7.06 -3.75
C GLY A 139 10.66 -6.68 -2.45
N ALA A 140 10.74 -5.41 -2.04
CA ALA A 140 10.06 -4.89 -0.85
C ALA A 140 8.54 -4.89 -1.03
N ILE A 141 8.04 -4.47 -2.20
CA ILE A 141 6.61 -4.49 -2.53
C ILE A 141 6.08 -5.93 -2.50
N ILE A 142 6.76 -6.87 -3.17
CA ILE A 142 6.34 -8.28 -3.19
C ILE A 142 6.25 -8.84 -1.77
N LEU A 143 7.22 -8.54 -0.90
CA LEU A 143 7.20 -9.00 0.48
C LEU A 143 6.02 -8.40 1.27
N TYR A 144 5.77 -7.10 1.09
CA TYR A 144 4.66 -6.41 1.75
C TYR A 144 3.31 -6.99 1.32
N GLU A 145 3.09 -7.17 0.03
CA GLU A 145 1.86 -7.76 -0.52
C GLU A 145 1.70 -9.23 -0.10
N THR A 146 2.81 -9.97 -0.01
CA THR A 146 2.81 -11.35 0.54
C THR A 146 2.40 -11.35 2.01
N ALA A 147 2.93 -10.43 2.81
CA ALA A 147 2.55 -10.29 4.22
C ALA A 147 1.08 -9.90 4.39
N LEU A 148 0.58 -8.99 3.55
CA LEU A 148 -0.84 -8.61 3.50
C LEU A 148 -1.72 -9.80 3.15
N GLY A 149 -1.41 -10.52 2.07
CA GLY A 149 -2.17 -11.69 1.62
C GLY A 149 -2.18 -12.80 2.67
N LEU A 150 -1.03 -13.06 3.30
CA LEU A 150 -0.93 -14.04 4.38
C LEU A 150 -1.77 -13.62 5.60
N GLY A 151 -1.74 -12.35 5.99
CA GLY A 151 -2.55 -11.83 7.10
C GLY A 151 -4.05 -12.01 6.85
N ILE A 152 -4.52 -11.69 5.64
CA ILE A 152 -5.94 -11.86 5.26
C ILE A 152 -6.34 -13.34 5.28
N ALA A 153 -5.49 -14.24 4.80
CA ALA A 153 -5.80 -15.66 4.72
C ALA A 153 -5.76 -16.36 6.10
N VAL A 154 -4.75 -16.06 6.91
CA VAL A 154 -4.52 -16.72 8.21
C VAL A 154 -5.39 -16.14 9.32
N GLY A 155 -5.81 -14.88 9.20
CA GLY A 155 -6.53 -14.19 10.26
C GLY A 155 -7.83 -14.86 10.70
N PRO A 156 -8.73 -15.22 9.77
CA PRO A 156 -9.96 -15.92 10.14
C PRO A 156 -9.71 -17.32 10.71
N LEU A 157 -8.67 -18.04 10.25
CA LEU A 157 -8.30 -19.33 10.83
C LEU A 157 -7.97 -19.18 12.31
N LEU A 158 -7.00 -18.30 12.62
CA LEU A 158 -6.59 -18.06 14.02
C LEU A 158 -7.72 -17.45 14.85
N GLY A 159 -8.54 -16.59 14.26
CA GLY A 159 -9.75 -16.04 14.90
C GLY A 159 -10.77 -17.11 15.27
N GLY A 160 -10.99 -18.08 14.38
CA GLY A 160 -11.87 -19.22 14.61
C GLY A 160 -11.33 -20.18 15.67
N GLU A 161 -10.05 -20.53 15.62
CA GLU A 161 -9.39 -21.40 16.61
C GLU A 161 -9.39 -20.78 18.01
N LEU A 162 -8.93 -19.53 18.12
CA LEU A 162 -8.93 -18.83 19.41
C LEU A 162 -10.35 -18.56 19.90
N GLY A 163 -11.27 -18.25 18.98
CA GLY A 163 -12.69 -18.04 19.23
C GLY A 163 -13.42 -19.26 19.75
N ALA A 164 -13.01 -20.46 19.30
CA ALA A 164 -13.55 -21.73 19.78
C ALA A 164 -13.20 -22.01 21.25
N ILE A 165 -12.08 -21.47 21.75
CA ILE A 165 -11.73 -21.52 23.17
C ILE A 165 -12.54 -20.45 23.94
N SER A 166 -12.50 -19.21 23.44
CA SER A 166 -13.27 -18.09 23.99
C SER A 166 -13.35 -16.99 22.93
N TRP A 167 -14.49 -16.31 22.81
CA TRP A 167 -14.61 -15.12 21.97
C TRP A 167 -13.60 -14.02 22.34
N ARG A 168 -13.02 -14.05 23.54
CA ARG A 168 -11.95 -13.14 23.98
C ARG A 168 -10.57 -13.50 23.43
N GLY A 169 -10.36 -14.77 23.11
CA GLY A 169 -9.07 -15.31 22.67
C GLY A 169 -8.44 -14.53 21.51
N PRO A 170 -9.19 -14.20 20.44
CA PRO A 170 -8.65 -13.44 19.31
C PRO A 170 -8.08 -12.06 19.72
N PHE A 171 -8.71 -11.34 20.65
CA PHE A 171 -8.24 -10.03 21.12
C PHE A 171 -6.89 -10.14 21.85
N PHE A 172 -6.75 -11.10 22.77
CA PHE A 172 -5.50 -11.35 23.47
C PHE A 172 -4.42 -11.92 22.55
N GLY A 173 -4.80 -12.78 21.61
CA GLY A 173 -3.89 -13.32 20.59
C GLY A 173 -3.24 -12.21 19.78
N VAL A 174 -4.03 -11.25 19.29
CA VAL A 174 -3.48 -10.07 18.60
C VAL A 174 -2.61 -9.24 19.53
N ALA A 175 -3.04 -8.98 20.78
CA ALA A 175 -2.25 -8.19 21.72
C ALA A 175 -0.85 -8.80 21.95
N VAL A 176 -0.75 -10.12 22.12
CA VAL A 176 0.52 -10.83 22.30
C VAL A 176 1.38 -10.78 21.03
N LEU A 177 0.80 -11.12 19.87
CA LEU A 177 1.55 -11.13 18.61
C LEU A 177 2.03 -9.72 18.23
N MET A 178 1.22 -8.70 18.48
CA MET A 178 1.61 -7.30 18.28
C MET A 178 2.63 -6.80 19.31
N ALA A 179 2.62 -7.30 20.54
CA ALA A 179 3.66 -6.99 21.52
C ALA A 179 5.01 -7.57 21.09
N ILE A 180 5.02 -8.79 20.53
CA ILE A 180 6.22 -9.39 19.93
C ILE A 180 6.70 -8.53 18.75
N ALA A 181 5.78 -8.13 17.87
CA ALA A 181 6.10 -7.25 16.73
C ALA A 181 6.64 -5.88 17.17
N LEU A 182 6.08 -5.30 18.24
CA LEU A 182 6.53 -4.05 18.86
C LEU A 182 7.96 -4.17 19.37
N VAL A 183 8.28 -5.23 20.14
CA VAL A 183 9.64 -5.47 20.63
C VAL A 183 10.61 -5.69 19.47
N ALA A 184 10.24 -6.51 18.49
CA ALA A 184 11.05 -6.75 17.30
C ALA A 184 11.32 -5.45 16.51
N THR A 185 10.30 -4.59 16.38
CA THR A 185 10.42 -3.29 15.71
C THR A 185 11.33 -2.34 16.48
N LEU A 186 11.22 -2.29 17.81
CA LEU A 186 12.08 -1.47 18.66
C LEU A 186 13.56 -1.85 18.51
N VAL A 187 13.84 -3.16 18.52
CA VAL A 187 15.19 -3.72 18.50
C VAL A 187 15.82 -3.72 17.11
N PHE A 188 15.10 -4.12 16.07
CA PHE A 188 15.68 -4.39 14.75
C PHE A 188 15.52 -3.26 13.73
N VAL A 189 14.50 -2.40 13.85
CA VAL A 189 14.26 -1.35 12.85
C VAL A 189 15.13 -0.13 13.16
N PRO A 190 16.00 0.34 12.24
CA PRO A 190 16.80 1.53 12.46
C PRO A 190 15.95 2.81 12.39
N SER A 191 16.45 3.90 12.97
CA SER A 191 15.84 5.22 12.79
C SER A 191 16.12 5.70 11.37
N LEU A 192 15.05 5.90 10.57
CA LEU A 192 15.15 6.41 9.21
C LEU A 192 15.25 7.94 9.20
N PRO A 193 15.95 8.54 8.21
CA PRO A 193 15.96 9.98 7.99
C PRO A 193 14.55 10.54 7.83
N LYS A 194 14.31 11.73 8.36
CA LYS A 194 13.03 12.42 8.19
C LYS A 194 12.96 13.11 6.82
N PRO A 195 11.77 13.22 6.21
CA PRO A 195 11.59 14.02 5.00
C PRO A 195 12.04 15.47 5.22
N LYS A 196 12.67 16.09 4.22
CA LYS A 196 13.15 17.49 4.28
C LYS A 196 12.01 18.49 4.49
N ARG A 197 10.78 18.16 4.07
CA ARG A 197 9.58 18.98 4.28
C ARG A 197 8.44 18.14 4.86
N PRO A 198 7.74 18.63 5.90
CA PRO A 198 6.57 17.96 6.43
C PRO A 198 5.42 18.02 5.44
N THR A 199 4.71 16.92 5.27
CA THR A 199 3.49 16.84 4.45
C THR A 199 2.37 17.62 5.12
N SER A 200 1.54 18.31 4.33
CA SER A 200 0.41 19.07 4.88
C SER A 200 -0.71 18.13 5.36
N PRO A 201 -1.32 18.36 6.53
CA PRO A 201 -2.41 17.51 7.04
C PRO A 201 -3.68 17.58 6.17
N ILE A 202 -3.82 18.61 5.33
CA ILE A 202 -4.99 18.81 4.46
C ILE A 202 -4.67 18.34 3.02
N ALA A 203 -3.44 17.89 2.74
CA ALA A 203 -3.06 17.45 1.40
C ALA A 203 -3.95 16.33 0.84
N PRO A 204 -4.32 15.28 1.61
CA PRO A 204 -5.20 14.22 1.09
C PRO A 204 -6.60 14.75 0.72
N LEU A 205 -7.17 15.66 1.53
CA LEU A 205 -8.46 16.28 1.25
C LEU A 205 -8.40 17.19 0.01
N LYS A 206 -7.30 17.93 -0.18
CA LYS A 206 -7.08 18.72 -1.40
C LYS A 206 -6.91 17.83 -2.62
N ALA A 207 -6.26 16.67 -2.47
CA ALA A 207 -6.07 15.74 -3.57
C ALA A 207 -7.39 15.19 -4.12
N LEU A 208 -8.42 15.05 -3.28
CA LEU A 208 -9.78 14.69 -3.72
C LEU A 208 -10.44 15.72 -4.64
N ARG A 209 -9.85 16.90 -4.86
CA ARG A 209 -10.31 17.84 -5.90
C ARG A 209 -9.95 17.37 -7.31
N HIS A 210 -8.99 16.45 -7.46
CA HIS A 210 -8.63 15.89 -8.75
C HIS A 210 -9.66 14.83 -9.17
N ARG A 211 -10.24 15.03 -10.36
CA ARG A 211 -11.34 14.20 -10.87
C ARG A 211 -11.00 12.71 -10.92
N GLY A 212 -9.81 12.35 -11.41
CA GLY A 212 -9.39 10.94 -11.51
C GLY A 212 -9.37 10.24 -10.15
N LEU A 213 -8.70 10.85 -9.17
CA LEU A 213 -8.62 10.35 -7.81
C LEU A 213 -9.99 10.31 -7.12
N LEU A 214 -10.82 11.35 -7.29
CA LEU A 214 -12.16 11.37 -6.70
C LEU A 214 -13.06 10.28 -7.28
N THR A 215 -13.09 10.14 -8.62
CA THR A 215 -13.91 9.11 -9.28
C THR A 215 -13.50 7.71 -8.82
N MET A 216 -12.20 7.42 -8.81
CA MET A 216 -11.69 6.12 -8.36
C MET A 216 -11.91 5.90 -6.85
N GLY A 217 -11.79 6.96 -6.05
CA GLY A 217 -12.08 6.91 -4.62
C GLY A 217 -13.55 6.64 -4.31
N ILE A 218 -14.49 7.27 -5.03
CA ILE A 218 -15.94 6.99 -4.88
C ILE A 218 -16.26 5.57 -5.34
N MET A 219 -15.70 5.11 -6.46
CA MET A 219 -15.85 3.73 -6.90
C MET A 219 -15.37 2.75 -5.82
N ALA A 220 -14.21 3.02 -5.22
CA ALA A 220 -13.66 2.21 -4.14
C ALA A 220 -14.50 2.27 -2.85
N LEU A 221 -15.10 3.42 -2.53
CA LEU A 221 -16.05 3.56 -1.42
C LEU A 221 -17.25 2.62 -1.64
N LEU A 222 -17.87 2.67 -2.82
CA LEU A 222 -19.02 1.83 -3.17
C LEU A 222 -18.68 0.34 -3.17
N TYR A 223 -17.52 -0.02 -3.73
CA TYR A 223 -17.00 -1.38 -3.66
C TYR A 223 -16.78 -1.83 -2.20
N ASN A 224 -16.12 -1.01 -1.38
CA ASN A 224 -15.87 -1.37 0.02
C ASN A 224 -17.17 -1.45 0.82
N TRP A 225 -18.19 -0.68 0.46
CA TRP A 225 -19.50 -0.81 1.08
C TRP A 225 -20.09 -2.22 0.91
N GLY A 226 -20.16 -2.70 -0.34
CA GLY A 226 -20.65 -4.05 -0.63
C GLY A 226 -19.78 -5.13 0.01
N PHE A 227 -18.45 -4.96 -0.07
CA PHE A 227 -17.48 -5.90 0.50
C PHE A 227 -17.64 -6.05 2.03
N PHE A 228 -17.66 -4.95 2.78
CA PHE A 228 -17.77 -5.00 4.24
C PHE A 228 -19.18 -5.33 4.71
N THR A 229 -20.22 -5.06 3.91
CA THR A 229 -21.57 -5.60 4.16
C THR A 229 -21.54 -7.13 4.16
N MET A 230 -20.91 -7.73 3.15
CA MET A 230 -20.74 -9.18 3.08
C MET A 230 -19.90 -9.68 4.25
N LEU A 231 -18.73 -9.10 4.49
CA LEU A 231 -17.80 -9.56 5.53
C LEU A 231 -18.43 -9.52 6.93
N GLY A 232 -19.07 -8.40 7.29
CA GLY A 232 -19.65 -8.21 8.62
C GLY A 232 -20.96 -8.96 8.85
N TYR A 233 -21.68 -9.36 7.80
CA TYR A 233 -23.04 -9.90 7.92
C TYR A 233 -23.23 -11.34 7.41
N ALA A 234 -22.37 -11.82 6.53
CA ALA A 234 -22.44 -13.20 6.04
C ALA A 234 -22.31 -14.31 7.10
N PRO A 235 -21.61 -14.13 8.26
CA PRO A 235 -21.52 -15.18 9.27
C PRO A 235 -22.88 -15.61 9.87
N TYR A 236 -23.81 -14.67 10.05
CA TYR A 236 -25.10 -14.92 10.73
C TYR A 236 -25.97 -15.98 10.02
N PRO A 237 -26.24 -15.90 8.70
CA PRO A 237 -27.04 -16.91 8.01
C PRO A 237 -26.34 -18.28 7.86
N MET A 238 -25.02 -18.37 8.08
CA MET A 238 -24.28 -19.65 7.93
C MET A 238 -24.55 -20.63 9.07
N LYS A 239 -24.93 -20.16 10.27
CA LYS A 239 -25.21 -21.00 11.46
C LYS A 239 -24.08 -21.98 11.79
N LEU A 240 -22.84 -21.52 11.65
CA LEU A 240 -21.63 -22.29 11.88
C LEU A 240 -20.98 -21.91 13.21
N SER A 241 -20.21 -22.84 13.78
CA SER A 241 -19.34 -22.54 14.93
C SER A 241 -18.17 -21.61 14.52
N ALA A 242 -17.52 -20.99 15.50
CA ALA A 242 -16.38 -20.09 15.25
C ALA A 242 -15.25 -20.77 14.45
N HIS A 243 -14.91 -22.02 14.76
CA HIS A 243 -13.93 -22.80 14.00
C HIS A 243 -14.33 -22.97 12.52
N GLN A 244 -15.58 -23.37 12.27
CA GLN A 244 -16.09 -23.57 10.91
C GLN A 244 -16.17 -22.26 10.12
N LEU A 245 -16.59 -21.16 10.75
CA LEU A 245 -16.53 -19.83 10.14
C LEU A 245 -15.09 -19.45 9.78
N GLY A 246 -14.14 -19.72 10.68
CA GLY A 246 -12.72 -19.51 10.44
C GLY A 246 -12.23 -20.24 9.18
N LEU A 247 -12.63 -21.50 8.98
CA LEU A 247 -12.30 -22.27 7.77
C LEU A 247 -12.92 -21.66 6.50
N VAL A 248 -14.19 -21.25 6.54
CA VAL A 248 -14.87 -20.62 5.39
C VAL A 248 -14.13 -19.35 4.95
N PHE A 249 -13.82 -18.46 5.89
CA PHE A 249 -13.11 -17.23 5.59
C PHE A 249 -11.63 -17.46 5.24
N THR A 250 -11.03 -18.56 5.68
CA THR A 250 -9.70 -18.98 5.22
C THR A 250 -9.74 -19.38 3.74
N CYS A 251 -10.71 -20.20 3.33
CA CYS A 251 -10.90 -20.56 1.92
C CYS A 251 -11.17 -19.31 1.05
N TRP A 252 -12.00 -18.40 1.54
CA TRP A 252 -12.20 -17.09 0.93
C TRP A 252 -10.90 -16.31 0.79
N GLY A 253 -10.12 -16.16 1.86
CA GLY A 253 -8.85 -15.42 1.87
C GLY A 253 -7.79 -16.03 0.96
N LEU A 254 -7.74 -17.35 0.84
CA LEU A 254 -6.87 -18.04 -0.12
C LEU A 254 -7.24 -17.71 -1.57
N LEU A 255 -8.54 -17.64 -1.90
CA LEU A 255 -8.98 -17.19 -3.23
C LEU A 255 -8.67 -15.72 -3.47
N VAL A 256 -8.85 -14.85 -2.46
CA VAL A 256 -8.43 -13.43 -2.54
C VAL A 256 -6.95 -13.33 -2.88
N ALA A 257 -6.09 -14.02 -2.15
CA ALA A 257 -4.64 -14.00 -2.37
C ALA A 257 -4.26 -14.54 -3.75
N ALA A 258 -4.80 -15.71 -4.13
CA ALA A 258 -4.49 -16.33 -5.42
C ALA A 258 -4.91 -15.44 -6.60
N PHE A 259 -6.13 -14.90 -6.56
CA PHE A 259 -6.65 -14.06 -7.64
C PHE A 259 -6.03 -12.67 -7.68
N SER A 260 -5.63 -12.12 -6.53
CA SER A 260 -4.89 -10.86 -6.45
C SER A 260 -3.51 -10.97 -7.10
N VAL A 261 -2.74 -12.00 -6.76
CA VAL A 261 -1.33 -12.12 -7.18
C VAL A 261 -1.20 -12.70 -8.59
N PHE A 262 -1.94 -13.77 -8.89
CA PHE A 262 -1.73 -14.51 -10.12
C PHE A 262 -2.68 -14.10 -11.25
N PHE A 263 -3.95 -13.84 -10.96
CA PHE A 263 -4.96 -13.65 -12.01
C PHE A 263 -5.16 -12.18 -12.38
N ALA A 264 -5.18 -11.28 -11.40
CA ALA A 264 -5.44 -9.87 -11.65
C ALA A 264 -4.44 -9.25 -12.66
N PRO A 265 -3.10 -9.42 -12.52
CA PRO A 265 -2.16 -8.84 -13.48
C PRO A 265 -2.29 -9.44 -14.89
N ARG A 266 -2.59 -10.74 -14.98
CA ARG A 266 -2.78 -11.44 -16.27
C ARG A 266 -4.02 -10.97 -17.01
N LEU A 267 -5.12 -10.78 -16.28
CA LEU A 267 -6.37 -10.25 -16.84
C LEU A 267 -6.20 -8.80 -17.27
N GLN A 268 -5.53 -7.99 -16.45
CA GLN A 268 -5.21 -6.60 -16.75
C GLN A 268 -4.35 -6.48 -18.01
N ALA A 269 -3.28 -7.27 -18.14
CA ALA A 269 -2.42 -7.26 -19.31
C ALA A 269 -3.16 -7.65 -20.60
N ARG A 270 -4.15 -8.55 -20.51
CA ARG A 270 -4.90 -9.04 -21.67
C ARG A 270 -6.07 -8.14 -22.08
N TYR A 271 -6.77 -7.55 -21.11
CA TYR A 271 -8.05 -6.86 -21.35
C TYR A 271 -8.06 -5.38 -20.92
N GLY A 272 -7.00 -4.90 -20.26
CA GLY A 272 -6.94 -3.57 -19.63
C GLY A 272 -7.64 -3.53 -18.27
N THR A 273 -7.37 -2.50 -17.47
CA THR A 273 -7.88 -2.42 -16.09
C THR A 273 -9.40 -2.21 -16.03
N ALA A 274 -9.94 -1.27 -16.82
CA ALA A 274 -11.37 -0.93 -16.73
C ALA A 274 -12.32 -2.06 -17.15
N PRO A 275 -12.13 -2.75 -18.30
CA PRO A 275 -13.02 -3.86 -18.70
C PRO A 275 -13.06 -4.98 -17.66
N VAL A 276 -11.91 -5.30 -17.06
CA VAL A 276 -11.82 -6.31 -16.00
C VAL A 276 -12.58 -5.85 -14.76
N LEU A 277 -12.41 -4.59 -14.33
CA LEU A 277 -13.14 -4.04 -13.19
C LEU A 277 -14.67 -4.02 -13.41
N TYR A 278 -15.17 -3.72 -14.62
CA TYR A 278 -16.62 -3.80 -14.90
C TYR A 278 -17.16 -5.21 -14.75
N ALA A 279 -16.51 -6.19 -15.38
CA ALA A 279 -16.91 -7.58 -15.28
C ALA A 279 -16.87 -8.07 -13.83
N ASN A 280 -15.86 -7.63 -13.08
CA ASN A 280 -15.67 -8.00 -11.69
C ASN A 280 -16.73 -7.40 -10.75
N LEU A 281 -17.06 -6.11 -10.91
CA LEU A 281 -18.12 -5.45 -10.14
C LEU A 281 -19.50 -6.05 -10.45
N LEU A 282 -19.78 -6.37 -11.72
CA LEU A 282 -21.01 -7.09 -12.10
C LEU A 282 -21.06 -8.48 -11.46
N GLY A 283 -19.97 -9.23 -11.51
CA GLY A 283 -19.85 -10.54 -10.88
C GLY A 283 -20.10 -10.49 -9.37
N LEU A 284 -19.51 -9.51 -8.67
CA LEU A 284 -19.77 -9.28 -7.25
C LEU A 284 -21.23 -8.92 -6.96
N GLY A 285 -21.87 -8.10 -7.81
CA GLY A 285 -23.30 -7.82 -7.72
C GLY A 285 -24.15 -9.08 -7.82
N ILE A 286 -23.83 -9.97 -8.76
CA ILE A 286 -24.50 -11.27 -8.93
C ILE A 286 -24.28 -12.16 -7.70
N VAL A 287 -23.04 -12.28 -7.22
CA VAL A 287 -22.72 -13.08 -6.03
C VAL A 287 -23.51 -12.59 -4.81
N MET A 288 -23.58 -11.27 -4.59
CA MET A 288 -24.39 -10.70 -3.51
C MET A 288 -25.89 -10.94 -3.68
N ALA A 289 -26.41 -10.86 -4.90
CA ALA A 289 -27.81 -11.19 -5.17
C ALA A 289 -28.11 -12.68 -4.92
N VAL A 290 -27.16 -13.58 -5.21
CA VAL A 290 -27.27 -15.02 -4.89
C VAL A 290 -27.25 -15.24 -3.38
N ILE A 291 -26.38 -14.55 -2.64
CA ILE A 291 -26.38 -14.60 -1.16
C ILE A 291 -27.73 -14.11 -0.61
N ALA A 292 -28.25 -12.99 -1.14
CA ALA A 292 -29.51 -12.42 -0.71
C ALA A 292 -30.70 -13.37 -0.96
N ALA A 293 -30.83 -13.88 -2.18
CA ALA A 293 -31.91 -14.80 -2.55
C ALA A 293 -31.80 -16.16 -1.84
N GLY A 294 -30.57 -16.59 -1.54
CA GLY A 294 -30.25 -17.85 -0.87
C GLY A 294 -30.01 -17.72 0.63
N VAL A 295 -30.37 -16.61 1.28
CA VAL A 295 -29.98 -16.32 2.68
C VAL A 295 -30.49 -17.37 3.67
N ALA A 296 -31.61 -18.04 3.35
CA ALA A 296 -32.19 -19.11 4.15
C ALA A 296 -31.42 -20.44 4.04
N THR A 297 -30.54 -20.59 3.05
CA THR A 297 -29.80 -21.82 2.75
C THR A 297 -28.32 -21.61 3.07
N PRO A 298 -27.81 -22.09 4.24
CA PRO A 298 -26.44 -21.86 4.68
C PRO A 298 -25.38 -22.23 3.63
N THR A 299 -25.56 -23.36 2.96
CA THR A 299 -24.63 -23.84 1.91
C THR A 299 -24.48 -22.84 0.77
N THR A 300 -25.57 -22.20 0.34
CA THR A 300 -25.54 -21.18 -0.72
C THR A 300 -24.72 -19.98 -0.29
N VAL A 301 -24.91 -19.51 0.94
CA VAL A 301 -24.15 -18.39 1.50
C VAL A 301 -22.67 -18.74 1.61
N ILE A 302 -22.33 -19.92 2.14
CA ILE A 302 -20.94 -20.38 2.31
C ILE A 302 -20.21 -20.40 0.96
N VAL A 303 -20.79 -21.07 -0.04
CA VAL A 303 -20.17 -21.21 -1.37
C VAL A 303 -20.04 -19.84 -2.05
N ALA A 304 -21.09 -19.02 -2.01
CA ALA A 304 -21.07 -17.70 -2.63
C ALA A 304 -20.04 -16.77 -1.97
N VAL A 305 -19.90 -16.81 -0.64
CA VAL A 305 -18.87 -16.06 0.09
C VAL A 305 -17.49 -16.53 -0.32
N ILE A 306 -17.21 -17.83 -0.35
CA ILE A 306 -15.89 -18.34 -0.78
C ILE A 306 -15.59 -17.87 -2.20
N VAL A 307 -16.51 -18.07 -3.15
CA VAL A 307 -16.37 -17.65 -4.56
C VAL A 307 -16.15 -16.14 -4.70
N SER A 308 -16.77 -15.31 -3.84
CA SER A 308 -16.55 -13.86 -3.84
C SER A 308 -15.08 -13.48 -3.65
N GLY A 309 -14.28 -14.34 -3.00
CA GLY A 309 -12.86 -14.11 -2.75
C GLY A 309 -12.07 -13.92 -4.03
N ALA A 310 -12.39 -14.68 -5.08
CA ALA A 310 -11.76 -14.53 -6.39
C ALA A 310 -11.98 -13.12 -6.97
N PHE A 311 -13.22 -12.64 -6.94
CA PHE A 311 -13.56 -11.32 -7.44
C PHE A 311 -12.99 -10.19 -6.57
N ILE A 312 -13.00 -10.37 -5.24
CA ILE A 312 -12.43 -9.39 -4.30
C ILE A 312 -10.91 -9.26 -4.49
N GLY A 313 -10.21 -10.37 -4.72
CA GLY A 313 -8.77 -10.38 -5.03
C GLY A 313 -8.42 -9.58 -6.27
N ILE A 314 -9.18 -9.79 -7.37
CA ILE A 314 -9.05 -8.98 -8.59
C ILE A 314 -9.32 -7.51 -8.29
N ASN A 315 -10.43 -7.20 -7.63
CA ASN A 315 -10.85 -5.82 -7.40
C ASN A 315 -9.83 -5.02 -6.58
N ASN A 316 -9.35 -5.59 -5.47
CA ASN A 316 -8.42 -4.93 -4.56
C ASN A 316 -7.12 -4.56 -5.27
N THR A 317 -6.59 -5.47 -6.08
CA THR A 317 -5.34 -5.27 -6.83
C THR A 317 -5.51 -4.17 -7.86
N LEU A 318 -6.48 -4.34 -8.77
CA LEU A 318 -6.66 -3.46 -9.90
C LEU A 318 -7.15 -2.07 -9.50
N THR A 319 -8.00 -1.96 -8.48
CA THR A 319 -8.48 -0.65 -8.00
C THR A 319 -7.34 0.16 -7.39
N THR A 320 -6.49 -0.47 -6.57
CA THR A 320 -5.36 0.21 -5.93
C THR A 320 -4.37 0.70 -6.98
N GLN A 321 -4.03 -0.15 -7.96
CA GLN A 321 -3.17 0.24 -9.08
C GLN A 321 -3.79 1.38 -9.90
N ALA A 322 -5.06 1.25 -10.29
CA ALA A 322 -5.76 2.25 -11.08
C ALA A 322 -5.75 3.64 -10.40
N VAL A 323 -5.97 3.70 -9.09
CA VAL A 323 -5.92 4.93 -8.32
C VAL A 323 -4.55 5.57 -8.38
N MET A 324 -3.48 4.78 -8.19
CA MET A 324 -2.11 5.31 -8.22
C MET A 324 -1.76 5.83 -9.62
N LEU A 325 -2.23 5.16 -10.68
CA LEU A 325 -2.00 5.56 -12.07
C LEU A 325 -2.70 6.89 -12.43
N VAL A 326 -3.93 7.12 -11.97
CA VAL A 326 -4.70 8.32 -12.34
C VAL A 326 -4.49 9.52 -11.40
N SER A 327 -3.67 9.36 -10.36
CA SER A 327 -3.47 10.39 -9.34
C SER A 327 -2.36 11.36 -9.74
N PRO A 328 -2.65 12.68 -9.88
CA PRO A 328 -1.65 13.67 -10.26
C PRO A 328 -0.85 14.23 -9.07
N VAL A 329 -0.96 13.59 -7.91
CA VAL A 329 -0.31 14.00 -6.66
C VAL A 329 0.66 12.92 -6.20
N GLU A 330 1.54 13.28 -5.28
CA GLU A 330 2.46 12.34 -4.64
C GLU A 330 1.70 11.10 -4.10
N ARG A 331 2.25 9.91 -4.35
CA ARG A 331 1.61 8.63 -4.00
C ARG A 331 1.20 8.52 -2.52
N PRO A 332 1.97 9.00 -1.52
CA PRO A 332 1.53 8.97 -0.13
C PRO A 332 0.26 9.80 0.13
N VAL A 333 0.11 10.93 -0.59
CA VAL A 333 -1.08 11.78 -0.51
C VAL A 333 -2.26 11.11 -1.20
N ALA A 334 -2.05 10.55 -2.39
CA ALA A 334 -3.07 9.79 -3.14
C ALA A 334 -3.57 8.58 -2.33
N SER A 335 -2.64 7.79 -1.79
CA SER A 335 -2.92 6.60 -0.96
C SER A 335 -3.71 6.96 0.29
N SER A 336 -3.37 8.06 0.97
CA SER A 336 -4.12 8.53 2.14
C SER A 336 -5.55 8.97 1.78
N ALA A 337 -5.72 9.70 0.68
CA ALA A 337 -7.02 10.17 0.21
C ALA A 337 -7.92 9.02 -0.25
N TYR A 338 -7.34 8.08 -0.99
CA TYR A 338 -7.97 6.84 -1.40
C TYR A 338 -8.35 5.96 -0.21
N GLY A 339 -7.42 5.75 0.72
CA GLY A 339 -7.61 4.97 1.94
C GLY A 339 -8.76 5.53 2.77
N PHE A 340 -8.84 6.85 2.94
CA PHE A 340 -9.98 7.50 3.60
C PHE A 340 -11.33 7.13 2.96
N LEU A 341 -11.48 7.27 1.64
CA LEU A 341 -12.73 6.94 0.95
C LEU A 341 -13.06 5.44 0.97
N ARG A 342 -12.03 4.60 0.83
CA ARG A 342 -12.15 3.14 0.93
C ARG A 342 -12.64 2.71 2.32
N PHE A 343 -12.01 3.19 3.39
CA PHE A 343 -12.32 2.76 4.75
C PHE A 343 -13.57 3.42 5.32
N ILE A 344 -13.94 4.63 4.89
CA ILE A 344 -15.21 5.24 5.33
C ILE A 344 -16.41 4.46 4.77
N GLY A 345 -16.35 4.02 3.50
CA GLY A 345 -17.37 3.14 2.91
C GLY A 345 -17.45 1.80 3.65
N GLY A 346 -16.30 1.18 3.90
CA GLY A 346 -16.21 -0.07 4.65
C GLY A 346 -16.67 0.03 6.10
N GLY A 347 -16.45 1.16 6.75
CA GLY A 347 -16.85 1.38 8.13
C GLY A 347 -18.35 1.63 8.31
N LEU A 348 -18.99 2.40 7.41
CA LEU A 348 -20.42 2.67 7.50
C LEU A 348 -21.27 1.44 7.14
N ALA A 349 -20.78 0.61 6.23
CA ALA A 349 -21.54 -0.51 5.66
C ALA A 349 -22.06 -1.54 6.67
N PRO A 350 -21.23 -2.17 7.55
CA PRO A 350 -21.70 -3.18 8.50
C PRO A 350 -22.79 -2.67 9.45
N TYR A 351 -22.69 -1.43 9.90
CA TYR A 351 -23.68 -0.83 10.79
C TYR A 351 -25.01 -0.57 10.06
N VAL A 352 -24.96 0.00 8.85
CA VAL A 352 -26.17 0.22 8.04
C VAL A 352 -26.80 -1.13 7.67
N ALA A 353 -25.99 -2.12 7.29
CA ALA A 353 -26.42 -3.49 7.04
C ALA A 353 -27.13 -4.10 8.26
N GLY A 354 -26.53 -4.00 9.45
CA GLY A 354 -27.14 -4.48 10.68
C GLY A 354 -28.48 -3.78 10.98
N LYS A 355 -28.55 -2.46 10.82
CA LYS A 355 -29.80 -1.70 11.02
C LYS A 355 -30.90 -2.07 10.03
N LEU A 356 -30.53 -2.30 8.76
CA LEU A 356 -31.48 -2.76 7.75
C LEU A 356 -32.01 -4.16 8.10
N ALA A 357 -31.13 -5.07 8.50
CA ALA A 357 -31.52 -6.41 8.87
C ALA A 357 -32.40 -6.46 10.13
N ASP A 358 -32.09 -5.65 11.15
CA ASP A 358 -32.90 -5.52 12.36
C ASP A 358 -34.32 -5.00 12.04
N ALA A 359 -34.45 -4.12 11.04
CA ALA A 359 -35.71 -3.50 10.63
C ALA A 359 -36.52 -4.32 9.62
N THR A 360 -35.86 -5.24 8.91
CA THR A 360 -36.45 -6.02 7.81
C THR A 360 -36.11 -7.50 7.97
N ASP A 361 -35.17 -8.01 7.18
CA ASP A 361 -34.70 -9.39 7.23
C ASP A 361 -33.22 -9.49 6.77
N LEU A 362 -32.63 -10.68 6.94
CA LEU A 362 -31.21 -10.90 6.66
C LEU A 362 -30.83 -10.74 5.18
N SER A 363 -31.76 -10.79 4.22
CA SER A 363 -31.47 -10.68 2.78
C SER A 363 -31.24 -9.25 2.30
N VAL A 364 -31.96 -8.28 2.86
CA VAL A 364 -31.95 -6.86 2.41
C VAL A 364 -30.56 -6.24 2.43
N PRO A 365 -29.71 -6.44 3.45
CA PRO A 365 -28.34 -5.93 3.42
C PRO A 365 -27.54 -6.42 2.22
N PHE A 366 -27.71 -7.69 1.82
CA PHE A 366 -27.00 -8.27 0.68
C PHE A 366 -27.52 -7.70 -0.64
N TYR A 367 -28.83 -7.42 -0.78
CA TYR A 367 -29.36 -6.69 -1.94
C TYR A 367 -28.82 -5.27 -2.03
N VAL A 368 -28.73 -4.56 -0.90
CA VAL A 368 -28.11 -3.21 -0.87
C VAL A 368 -26.64 -3.29 -1.25
N GLY A 369 -25.90 -4.28 -0.74
CA GLY A 369 -24.51 -4.53 -1.14
C GLY A 369 -24.38 -4.80 -2.64
N ALA A 370 -25.26 -5.62 -3.22
CA ALA A 370 -25.31 -5.85 -4.67
C ALA A 370 -25.55 -4.54 -5.44
N ALA A 371 -26.50 -3.71 -4.99
CA ALA A 371 -26.78 -2.41 -5.59
C ALA A 371 -25.56 -1.49 -5.54
N THR A 372 -24.80 -1.46 -4.44
CA THR A 372 -23.57 -0.64 -4.35
C THR A 372 -22.49 -1.08 -5.34
N PHE A 373 -22.32 -2.38 -5.60
CA PHE A 373 -21.42 -2.85 -6.65
C PHE A 373 -21.88 -2.43 -8.05
N LEU A 374 -23.19 -2.50 -8.32
CA LEU A 374 -23.74 -2.04 -9.60
C LEU A 374 -23.66 -0.52 -9.77
N LEU A 375 -23.81 0.26 -8.70
CA LEU A 375 -23.62 1.72 -8.70
C LEU A 375 -22.16 2.12 -8.89
N ALA A 376 -21.20 1.27 -8.53
CA ALA A 376 -19.78 1.53 -8.77
C ALA A 376 -19.44 1.51 -10.28
N ILE A 377 -20.20 0.77 -11.10
CA ILE A 377 -20.01 0.66 -12.56
C ILE A 377 -20.16 2.01 -13.28
N PRO A 378 -21.28 2.77 -13.16
CA PRO A 378 -21.41 4.07 -13.81
C PRO A 378 -20.40 5.10 -13.28
N VAL A 379 -20.00 5.01 -12.00
CA VAL A 379 -18.92 5.85 -11.45
C VAL A 379 -17.60 5.54 -12.18
N LEU A 380 -17.22 4.27 -12.30
CA LEU A 380 -16.04 3.85 -13.06
C LEU A 380 -16.13 4.28 -14.53
N ALA A 381 -17.32 4.18 -15.14
CA ALA A 381 -17.58 4.64 -16.50
C ALA A 381 -17.31 6.14 -16.69
N SER A 382 -17.63 6.97 -15.70
CA SER A 382 -17.34 8.40 -15.73
C SER A 382 -15.83 8.73 -15.74
N GLY A 383 -14.98 7.81 -15.27
CA GLY A 383 -13.52 7.93 -15.20
C GLY A 383 -12.77 7.08 -16.22
N HIS A 384 -13.46 6.28 -17.04
CA HIS A 384 -12.86 5.30 -17.93
C HIS A 384 -11.80 5.87 -18.88
N ARG A 385 -12.07 7.04 -19.46
CA ARG A 385 -11.12 7.71 -20.37
C ARG A 385 -9.84 8.12 -19.67
N LEU A 386 -9.93 8.59 -18.42
CA LEU A 386 -8.77 8.99 -17.63
C LEU A 386 -7.89 7.79 -17.31
N LEU A 387 -8.51 6.65 -16.96
CA LEU A 387 -7.76 5.42 -16.68
C LEU A 387 -7.05 4.90 -17.93
N ARG A 388 -7.76 4.83 -19.07
CA ARG A 388 -7.18 4.36 -20.33
C ARG A 388 -6.03 5.25 -20.80
N GLN A 389 -6.15 6.57 -20.64
CA GLN A 389 -5.05 7.49 -20.94
C GLN A 389 -3.86 7.26 -20.02
N ALA A 390 -4.07 7.12 -18.70
CA ALA A 390 -2.99 6.86 -17.76
C ALA A 390 -2.24 5.54 -18.05
N GLU A 391 -2.96 4.50 -18.46
CA GLU A 391 -2.36 3.21 -18.88
C GLU A 391 -1.48 3.36 -20.13
N GLN A 392 -1.92 4.13 -21.12
CA GLN A 392 -1.16 4.35 -22.36
C GLN A 392 0.17 5.09 -22.09
N HIS A 393 0.14 6.17 -21.31
CA HIS A 393 1.35 6.92 -20.96
C HIS A 393 2.33 6.10 -20.10
N SER A 394 1.83 5.17 -19.28
CA SER A 394 2.68 4.29 -18.47
C SER A 394 3.36 3.21 -19.32
N GLY A 395 2.70 2.73 -20.39
CA GLY A 395 3.29 1.80 -21.35
C GLY A 395 4.38 2.44 -22.22
N GLU A 396 4.23 3.73 -22.56
CA GLU A 396 5.22 4.50 -23.33
C GLU A 396 6.45 4.88 -22.46
N ALA A 397 6.26 5.21 -21.18
CA ALA A 397 7.38 5.48 -20.27
C ALA A 397 8.20 4.22 -19.87
N ALA A 398 7.69 3.03 -20.16
CA ALA A 398 8.39 1.76 -19.94
C ALA A 398 9.31 1.35 -21.12
N GLU A 399 9.31 2.09 -22.24
CA GLU A 399 10.42 2.02 -23.19
C GLU A 399 11.68 2.50 -22.46
N THR A 400 12.69 1.62 -22.42
CA THR A 400 14.00 1.87 -21.84
C THR A 400 14.51 3.26 -22.23
N VAL A 401 14.54 4.19 -21.27
CA VAL A 401 15.19 5.49 -21.44
C VAL A 401 16.67 5.21 -21.64
N GLU A 402 17.11 5.21 -22.89
CA GLU A 402 18.52 5.06 -23.20
C GLU A 402 19.31 6.22 -22.56
N PRO A 403 20.49 5.95 -21.98
CA PRO A 403 21.32 7.01 -21.43
C PRO A 403 21.59 8.06 -22.51
N SER A 404 21.23 9.32 -22.22
CA SER A 404 21.43 10.44 -23.13
C SER A 404 22.56 11.33 -22.65
N LEU A 405 23.36 11.81 -23.61
CA LEU A 405 24.49 12.70 -23.37
C LEU A 405 24.14 14.10 -23.90
N THR A 406 24.24 15.10 -23.02
CA THR A 406 24.05 16.51 -23.40
C THR A 406 25.38 17.24 -23.25
N ALA A 407 25.91 17.78 -24.35
CA ALA A 407 27.16 18.55 -24.34
C ALA A 407 27.00 19.91 -23.62
N VAL A 408 28.01 20.30 -22.86
CA VAL A 408 28.10 21.57 -22.13
C VAL A 408 29.43 22.25 -22.45
N GLY A 409 29.37 23.41 -23.09
CA GLY A 409 30.56 24.18 -23.49
C GLY A 409 30.94 24.01 -24.96
N ALA A 410 32.03 24.65 -25.36
CA ALA A 410 32.56 24.55 -26.72
C ALA A 410 33.39 23.26 -26.87
N ALA A 411 33.23 22.56 -27.99
CA ALA A 411 34.04 21.40 -28.30
C ALA A 411 35.50 21.82 -28.54
N VAL A 412 36.45 21.10 -27.92
CA VAL A 412 37.88 21.29 -28.16
C VAL A 412 38.29 20.30 -29.27
N PRO A 413 38.72 20.75 -30.46
CA PRO A 413 39.20 19.86 -31.51
C PRO A 413 40.58 19.31 -31.14
N THR A 414 40.76 17.99 -31.10
CA THR A 414 42.06 17.38 -30.78
C THR A 414 42.30 16.06 -31.52
N ASP A 415 43.54 15.84 -31.96
CA ASP A 415 44.03 14.59 -32.57
C ASP A 415 44.44 13.51 -31.54
N VAL A 416 44.38 13.82 -30.25
CA VAL A 416 44.78 12.94 -29.14
C VAL A 416 43.54 12.52 -28.35
N PRO A 417 43.40 11.24 -27.95
CA PRO A 417 42.25 10.78 -27.18
C PRO A 417 42.15 11.50 -25.82
N PRO A 418 40.94 11.93 -25.41
CA PRO A 418 40.74 12.62 -24.14
C PRO A 418 40.87 11.67 -22.94
N VAL A 419 41.27 12.24 -21.80
CA VAL A 419 41.07 11.62 -20.50
C VAL A 419 39.62 11.87 -20.10
N ILE A 420 38.83 10.82 -19.86
CA ILE A 420 37.42 10.94 -19.48
C ILE A 420 37.29 10.73 -17.97
N VAL A 421 36.61 11.65 -17.28
CA VAL A 421 36.27 11.52 -15.86
C VAL A 421 34.77 11.66 -15.66
N ALA A 422 34.15 10.66 -15.03
CA ALA A 422 32.73 10.67 -14.69
C ALA A 422 32.54 10.90 -13.18
N VAL A 423 31.79 11.93 -12.79
CA VAL A 423 31.52 12.28 -11.38
C VAL A 423 30.05 12.62 -11.19
N GLY A 424 29.48 12.31 -10.03
CA GLY A 424 28.15 12.78 -9.62
C GLY A 424 28.22 13.87 -8.57
N ASP A 425 27.08 14.32 -8.05
CA ASP A 425 27.00 15.30 -6.96
C ASP A 425 27.41 14.68 -5.60
N HIS A 426 28.70 14.82 -5.24
CA HIS A 426 29.22 14.39 -3.95
C HIS A 426 30.48 15.18 -3.53
N ASP A 427 30.77 15.22 -2.22
CA ASP A 427 31.86 16.01 -1.62
C ASP A 427 33.27 15.76 -2.20
N ARG A 428 33.50 14.60 -2.83
CA ARG A 428 34.79 14.24 -3.44
C ARG A 428 34.92 14.58 -4.92
N ALA A 429 33.89 15.12 -5.57
CA ALA A 429 33.83 15.28 -7.02
C ALA A 429 34.98 16.17 -7.51
N ASP A 430 35.20 17.28 -6.81
CA ASP A 430 36.29 18.23 -7.06
C ASP A 430 37.67 17.58 -7.00
N ALA A 431 37.93 16.74 -5.99
CA ALA A 431 39.22 16.07 -5.82
C ALA A 431 39.47 15.04 -6.94
N ILE A 432 38.42 14.36 -7.42
CA ILE A 432 38.50 13.39 -8.51
C ILE A 432 38.77 14.10 -9.85
N VAL A 433 38.05 15.19 -10.13
CA VAL A 433 38.27 16.00 -11.34
C VAL A 433 39.68 16.59 -11.34
N ALA A 434 40.17 17.10 -10.20
CA ALA A 434 41.53 17.62 -10.08
C ALA A 434 42.61 16.53 -10.28
N ALA A 435 42.34 15.29 -9.87
CA ALA A 435 43.25 14.17 -10.14
C ALA A 435 43.30 13.82 -11.63
N ALA A 436 42.14 13.80 -12.29
CA ALA A 436 42.06 13.56 -13.74
C ALA A 436 42.75 14.68 -14.54
N ALA A 437 42.63 15.94 -14.10
CA ALA A 437 43.32 17.08 -14.69
C ALA A 437 44.85 16.95 -14.63
N ARG A 438 45.41 16.39 -13.54
CA ARG A 438 46.86 16.10 -13.48
C ARG A 438 47.26 15.05 -14.52
N ILE A 439 46.50 13.97 -14.63
CA ILE A 439 46.75 12.92 -15.63
C ILE A 439 46.71 13.50 -17.04
N ALA A 440 45.70 14.31 -17.35
CA ALA A 440 45.56 14.98 -18.64
C ALA A 440 46.77 15.88 -18.98
N ARG A 441 47.27 16.65 -18.00
CA ARG A 441 48.49 17.47 -18.16
C ARG A 441 49.73 16.60 -18.40
N ASP A 442 49.89 15.53 -17.63
CA ASP A 442 51.06 14.65 -17.73
C ASP A 442 51.10 13.89 -19.06
N THR A 443 49.93 13.59 -19.65
CA THR A 443 49.83 12.90 -20.94
C THR A 443 49.68 13.83 -22.14
N GLY A 444 49.55 15.15 -21.93
CA GLY A 444 49.27 16.12 -23.00
C GLY A 444 47.91 15.91 -23.67
N SER A 445 46.97 15.27 -22.99
CA SER A 445 45.62 14.98 -23.49
C SER A 445 44.61 16.03 -22.99
N PRO A 446 43.53 16.31 -23.73
CA PRO A 446 42.41 17.09 -23.22
C PRO A 446 41.62 16.29 -22.16
N LEU A 447 40.89 16.99 -21.29
CA LEU A 447 40.04 16.38 -20.26
C LEU A 447 38.56 16.49 -20.62
N GLU A 448 37.83 15.39 -20.56
CA GLU A 448 36.38 15.37 -20.72
C GLU A 448 35.71 15.05 -19.39
N VAL A 449 34.91 16.00 -18.88
CA VAL A 449 34.18 15.87 -17.61
C VAL A 449 32.75 15.46 -17.90
N VAL A 450 32.37 14.26 -17.47
CA VAL A 450 31.01 13.71 -17.58
C VAL A 450 30.34 13.81 -16.20
N HIS A 451 29.39 14.72 -16.05
CA HIS A 451 28.57 14.78 -14.83
C HIS A 451 27.43 13.78 -14.91
N VAL A 452 27.43 12.80 -14.02
CA VAL A 452 26.42 11.75 -13.95
C VAL A 452 25.26 12.27 -13.12
N GLN A 453 24.19 12.65 -13.81
CA GLN A 453 22.92 12.97 -13.18
C GLN A 453 22.24 11.65 -12.82
N GLN A 454 22.29 11.28 -11.54
CA GLN A 454 21.54 10.14 -11.05
C GLN A 454 20.07 10.54 -10.88
N THR A 455 19.21 9.90 -11.66
CA THR A 455 17.79 9.89 -11.38
C THR A 455 17.54 8.83 -10.32
N ALA A 456 17.08 9.23 -9.13
CA ALA A 456 16.68 8.28 -8.12
C ALA A 456 15.27 7.77 -8.42
N VAL A 457 15.09 6.46 -8.53
CA VAL A 457 13.76 5.86 -8.54
C VAL A 457 13.19 5.90 -7.12
N VAL A 458 12.42 6.94 -6.83
CA VAL A 458 11.61 7.04 -5.62
C VAL A 458 10.18 6.72 -6.00
N GLU A 459 9.67 5.58 -5.54
CA GLU A 459 8.27 5.18 -5.74
C GLU A 459 7.81 5.16 -7.22
N GLU A 460 8.63 4.62 -8.13
CA GLU A 460 8.37 4.50 -9.58
C GLU A 460 8.29 5.83 -10.37
N GLN A 461 8.83 6.93 -9.82
CA GLN A 461 9.14 8.12 -10.60
C GLN A 461 10.64 8.32 -10.68
N ALA A 462 11.09 8.64 -11.89
CA ALA A 462 12.37 9.28 -12.14
C ALA A 462 12.38 10.62 -11.41
N VAL A 463 12.89 10.67 -10.18
CA VAL A 463 13.09 11.93 -9.46
C VAL A 463 14.53 12.34 -9.68
N ASP A 464 14.71 13.40 -10.46
CA ASP A 464 15.99 14.06 -10.59
C ASP A 464 16.41 14.58 -9.20
N VAL A 465 17.45 13.97 -8.64
CA VAL A 465 18.02 14.37 -7.34
C VAL A 465 18.60 15.79 -7.43
N GLU A 466 18.93 16.20 -8.64
CA GLU A 466 19.53 17.47 -9.04
C GLU A 466 18.80 17.99 -10.29
N SER A 467 18.40 19.27 -10.30
CA SER A 467 17.77 19.88 -11.47
C SER A 467 18.76 20.03 -12.64
N ALA A 468 18.25 20.02 -13.89
CA ALA A 468 19.09 20.24 -15.07
C ALA A 468 19.91 21.56 -15.01
N GLY A 469 19.38 22.59 -14.34
CA GLY A 469 20.11 23.85 -14.10
C GLY A 469 21.27 23.71 -13.11
N GLN A 470 21.11 22.89 -12.07
CA GLN A 470 22.16 22.59 -11.10
C GLN A 470 23.26 21.72 -11.74
N ALA A 471 22.90 20.68 -12.49
CA ALA A 471 23.86 19.83 -13.19
C ALA A 471 24.70 20.63 -14.19
N LYS A 472 24.05 21.52 -14.95
CA LYS A 472 24.77 22.43 -15.86
C LYS A 472 25.70 23.38 -15.10
N ALA A 473 25.25 23.96 -13.98
CA ALA A 473 26.06 24.84 -13.16
C ALA A 473 27.29 24.11 -12.56
N ALA A 474 27.13 22.85 -12.13
CA ALA A 474 28.23 22.03 -11.63
C ALA A 474 29.28 21.77 -12.72
N VAL A 475 28.85 21.37 -13.92
CA VAL A 475 29.77 21.18 -15.07
C VAL A 475 30.46 22.48 -15.44
N THR A 476 29.74 23.61 -15.52
CA THR A 476 30.34 24.92 -15.80
C THR A 476 31.38 25.31 -14.75
N ALA A 477 31.10 25.08 -13.47
CA ALA A 477 32.05 25.36 -12.39
C ALA A 477 33.32 24.47 -12.46
N HIS A 478 33.22 23.23 -12.95
CA HIS A 478 34.40 22.41 -13.24
C HIS A 478 35.20 22.97 -14.42
N LEU A 479 34.54 23.34 -15.52
CA LEU A 479 35.20 23.88 -16.71
C LEU A 479 35.90 25.21 -16.43
N ASP A 480 35.27 26.14 -15.70
CA ASP A 480 35.85 27.44 -15.35
C ASP A 480 37.12 27.28 -14.49
N ARG A 481 37.11 26.32 -13.55
CA ARG A 481 38.29 26.00 -12.73
C ARG A 481 39.43 25.42 -13.57
N LEU A 482 39.12 24.50 -14.48
CA LEU A 482 40.10 23.88 -15.38
C LEU A 482 40.71 24.90 -16.34
N ALA A 483 39.91 25.83 -16.85
CA ALA A 483 40.37 26.93 -17.70
C ALA A 483 41.33 27.85 -16.94
N ALA A 484 41.05 28.17 -15.67
CA ALA A 484 41.96 28.94 -14.81
C ALA A 484 43.30 28.22 -14.56
N GLU A 485 43.31 26.89 -14.62
CA GLU A 485 44.52 26.05 -14.52
C GLU A 485 45.21 25.75 -15.87
N GLY A 486 44.71 26.31 -16.97
CA GLY A 486 45.26 26.12 -18.32
C GLY A 486 45.02 24.73 -18.92
N VAL A 487 44.05 23.97 -18.42
CA VAL A 487 43.70 22.64 -18.93
C VAL A 487 42.57 22.76 -19.95
N ALA A 488 42.80 22.28 -21.17
CA ALA A 488 41.75 22.21 -22.19
C ALA A 488 40.73 21.12 -21.81
N ALA A 489 39.47 21.51 -21.60
CA ALA A 489 38.43 20.60 -21.15
C ALA A 489 37.06 20.81 -21.82
N THR A 490 36.30 19.73 -21.96
CA THR A 490 34.91 19.69 -22.43
C THR A 490 33.99 19.11 -21.35
N GLY A 491 32.72 19.53 -21.35
CA GLY A 491 31.73 19.04 -20.40
C GLY A 491 30.62 18.24 -21.09
N GLN A 492 30.17 17.17 -20.45
CA GLN A 492 28.96 16.43 -20.81
C GLN A 492 28.12 16.15 -19.58
N ILE A 493 26.80 16.11 -19.74
CA ILE A 493 25.87 15.60 -18.74
C ILE A 493 25.37 14.25 -19.23
N LEU A 494 25.60 13.21 -18.43
CA LEU A 494 25.04 11.88 -18.64
C LEU A 494 23.81 11.72 -17.76
N SER A 495 22.64 11.65 -18.38
CA SER A 495 21.39 11.34 -17.68
C SER A 495 21.19 9.82 -17.69
N SER A 496 21.13 9.22 -16.50
CA SER A 496 20.93 7.78 -16.32
C SER A 496 19.85 7.50 -15.29
N VAL A 497 18.91 6.61 -15.64
CA VAL A 497 17.88 6.11 -14.73
C VAL A 497 18.49 5.01 -13.85
N GLY A 498 18.60 5.28 -12.54
CA GLY A 498 19.21 4.38 -11.55
C GLY A 498 18.22 3.59 -10.73
#